data_AF-A0A7T7UW15-F1
#
_entry.id   AF-A0A7T7UW15-F1
#
_cell.length_a   1.000
_cell.length_b   1.000
_cell.length_c   1.000
_cell.angle_alpha   90.00
_cell.angle_beta   90.00
_cell.angle_gamma   90.00
#
_symmetry.space_group_name_H-M   'P 1'
#
loop_
_entity.id
_entity.type
_entity.pdbx_description
1 polymer ?
#
loop_
_entity_poly.entity_id
_entity_poly.type
_entity_poly.pdbx_seq_one_letter_code
_entity_poly.pdbx_strand_id
1 'polypeptide(L)'
;MDTWYNFLKESVGQQELHNFTDIFYLGSCPYSTCCQFTNLSNNLNIYDLLKDCVVDNAKDSLEFFLFVNKINSIKKVIIIYNPFELFDSSYVYKVIDFLDNKKIQHLPNYKKIFSRCV
;
A
#
# COMPACT_ATOMS: atom_id res chain seq x y z
N MET A 1 -16.62 0.35 -9.30
CA MET A 1 -15.32 -0.19 -8.83
C MET A 1 -14.58 0.97 -8.19
N ASP A 2 -13.99 0.77 -7.02
CA ASP A 2 -13.18 1.78 -6.35
C ASP A 2 -12.06 2.26 -7.28
N THR A 3 -11.88 3.58 -7.40
CA THR A 3 -10.82 4.23 -8.19
C THR A 3 -9.45 3.62 -7.86
N TRP A 4 -9.22 3.31 -6.59
CA TRP A 4 -8.02 2.64 -6.10
C TRP A 4 -7.79 1.26 -6.72
N TYR A 5 -8.84 0.46 -6.93
CA TYR A 5 -8.66 -0.87 -7.51
C TYR A 5 -8.26 -0.81 -8.99
N ASN A 6 -8.81 0.15 -9.74
CA ASN A 6 -8.40 0.38 -11.13
C ASN A 6 -6.95 0.87 -11.20
N PHE A 7 -6.57 1.82 -10.35
CA PHE A 7 -5.19 2.28 -10.20
C PHE A 7 -4.21 1.13 -9.90
N LEU A 8 -4.57 0.24 -8.96
CA LEU A 8 -3.77 -0.94 -8.65
C LEU A 8 -3.68 -1.92 -9.83
N LYS A 9 -4.74 -2.03 -10.62
CA LYS A 9 -4.75 -2.92 -11.80
C LYS A 9 -3.74 -2.46 -12.85
N GLU A 10 -3.61 -1.15 -13.03
CA GLU A 10 -2.64 -0.53 -13.94
C GLU A 10 -1.22 -0.61 -13.39
N SER A 11 -1.04 -0.34 -12.10
CA SER A 11 0.29 -0.27 -11.47
C SER A 11 0.91 -1.64 -11.16
N VAL A 12 0.11 -2.58 -10.66
CA VAL A 12 0.56 -3.90 -10.16
C VAL A 12 0.29 -5.02 -11.18
N GLY A 13 -0.69 -4.82 -12.06
CA GLY A 13 -1.11 -5.81 -13.04
C GLY A 13 -2.23 -6.73 -12.55
N GLN A 14 -3.23 -6.95 -13.40
CA GLN A 14 -4.43 -7.72 -13.05
C GLN A 14 -4.12 -9.13 -12.51
N GLN A 15 -3.17 -9.85 -13.13
CA GLN A 15 -2.84 -11.22 -12.73
C GLN A 15 -2.30 -11.30 -11.30
N GLU A 16 -1.46 -10.35 -10.90
CA GLU A 16 -0.92 -10.30 -9.54
C GLU A 16 -2.03 -9.96 -8.54
N LEU A 17 -2.95 -9.04 -8.87
CA LEU A 17 -4.11 -8.74 -8.01
C LEU A 17 -5.00 -9.96 -7.74
N HIS A 18 -5.14 -10.87 -8.71
CA HIS A 18 -5.95 -12.09 -8.56
C HIS A 18 -5.39 -13.05 -7.50
N ASN A 19 -4.12 -12.91 -7.13
CA ASN A 19 -3.47 -13.70 -6.09
C ASN A 19 -3.83 -13.25 -4.67
N PHE A 20 -4.61 -12.18 -4.49
CA PHE A 20 -4.94 -11.64 -3.17
C PHE A 20 -6.46 -11.60 -2.94
N THR A 21 -6.85 -11.84 -1.69
CA THR A 21 -8.25 -11.91 -1.25
C THR A 21 -8.74 -10.56 -0.75
N ASP A 22 -7.88 -9.78 -0.12
CA ASP A 22 -8.22 -8.47 0.43
C ASP A 22 -7.09 -7.47 0.15
N ILE A 23 -7.47 -6.22 -0.09
CA ILE A 23 -6.52 -5.11 -0.22
C ILE A 23 -6.99 -3.97 0.68
N PHE A 24 -6.05 -3.44 1.45
CA PHE A 24 -6.26 -2.31 2.34
C PHE A 24 -5.35 -1.16 1.92
N TYR A 25 -5.90 0.04 1.88
CA TYR A 25 -5.13 1.26 1.88
C TYR A 25 -4.61 1.53 3.29
N LEU A 26 -3.36 1.97 3.42
CA LEU A 26 -2.70 2.24 4.70
C LEU A 26 -2.39 3.73 4.91
N GLY A 27 -2.33 4.51 3.83
CA GLY A 27 -1.94 5.92 3.84
C GLY A 27 -0.97 6.26 2.72
N SER A 28 -0.59 7.53 2.66
CA SER A 28 0.31 8.11 1.66
C SER A 28 1.45 8.86 2.34
N CYS A 29 2.50 9.23 1.62
CA CYS A 29 3.58 10.11 2.13
C CYS A 29 4.24 10.88 0.99
N PRO A 30 4.95 11.99 1.27
CA PRO A 30 5.79 12.67 0.28
C PRO A 30 7.01 11.83 -0.10
N TYR A 31 7.51 11.96 -1.33
CA TYR A 31 8.72 11.24 -1.77
C TYR A 31 9.97 11.55 -0.93
N SER A 32 10.02 12.69 -0.23
CA SER A 32 11.13 13.03 0.66
C SER A 32 11.29 12.06 1.84
N THR A 33 10.24 11.32 2.24
CA THR A 33 10.37 10.25 3.23
C THR A 33 10.95 8.97 2.64
N CYS A 34 11.26 8.92 1.33
CA CYS A 34 11.76 7.71 0.68
C CYS A 34 13.11 7.20 1.20
N CYS A 35 13.95 8.09 1.74
CA CYS A 35 15.21 7.73 2.39
C CYS A 35 14.99 6.88 3.66
N GLN A 36 13.79 6.93 4.25
CA GLN A 36 13.41 6.05 5.35
C GLN A 36 13.06 4.64 4.84
N PHE A 37 12.85 4.47 3.51
CA PHE A 37 12.44 3.22 2.87
C PHE A 37 13.59 2.35 2.38
N THR A 38 14.77 2.94 2.11
CA THR A 38 15.95 2.19 1.66
C THR A 38 16.43 1.18 2.72
N ASN A 39 16.25 1.50 4.01
CA ASN A 39 16.61 0.60 5.13
C ASN A 39 15.40 -0.17 5.71
N LEU A 40 14.22 -0.12 5.07
CA LEU A 40 13.08 -0.97 5.45
C LEU A 40 13.39 -2.43 5.11
N SER A 41 13.95 -3.15 6.08
CA SER A 41 14.00 -4.61 6.08
C SER A 41 12.87 -5.24 6.89
N ASN A 42 12.12 -4.49 7.71
CA ASN A 42 11.15 -5.04 8.67
C ASN A 42 9.87 -4.21 8.88
N ASN A 43 8.79 -4.91 9.23
CA ASN A 43 7.40 -4.44 9.40
C ASN A 43 7.15 -3.40 10.50
N LEU A 44 8.11 -3.17 11.40
CA LEU A 44 7.98 -2.20 12.50
C LEU A 44 7.96 -0.75 11.97
N ASN A 45 8.68 -0.48 10.90
CA ASN A 45 8.87 0.87 10.41
C ASN A 45 7.68 1.43 9.61
N ILE A 46 6.77 0.58 9.07
CA ILE A 46 5.61 1.04 8.29
C ILE A 46 4.55 1.66 9.20
N TYR A 47 4.29 1.03 10.35
CA TYR A 47 3.33 1.60 11.31
C TYR A 47 3.81 2.95 11.82
N ASP A 48 5.08 3.03 12.25
CA ASP A 48 5.62 4.27 12.80
C ASP A 48 5.68 5.41 11.79
N LEU A 49 5.85 5.10 10.50
CA LEU A 49 5.78 6.08 9.42
C LEU A 49 4.36 6.64 9.24
N LEU A 50 3.35 5.78 9.28
CA LEU A 50 2.00 6.13 8.85
C LEU A 50 1.06 6.49 10.00
N LYS A 51 1.42 6.20 11.26
CA LYS A 51 0.53 6.41 12.42
C LYS A 51 0.13 7.88 12.62
N ASP A 52 1.02 8.80 12.27
CA ASP A 52 0.81 10.24 12.39
C ASP A 52 0.62 10.89 11.00
N CYS A 53 0.46 10.07 9.96
CA CYS A 53 0.35 10.59 8.61
C CYS A 53 -1.06 11.14 8.33
N VAL A 54 -1.07 12.38 7.86
CA VAL A 54 -2.25 13.05 7.30
C VAL A 54 -2.07 13.09 5.78
N VAL A 55 -3.00 12.44 5.07
CA VAL A 55 -3.00 12.38 3.60
C VAL A 55 -3.08 13.79 3.02
N ASP A 56 -2.09 14.16 2.21
CA ASP A 56 -2.02 15.43 1.48
C ASP A 56 -1.76 15.15 -0.01
N ASN A 57 -2.83 15.01 -0.78
CA ASN A 57 -2.80 14.70 -2.22
C ASN A 57 -1.92 15.64 -3.06
N ALA A 58 -1.61 16.85 -2.57
CA ALA A 58 -0.75 17.79 -3.28
C ALA A 58 0.75 17.53 -3.06
N LYS A 59 1.12 16.91 -1.93
CA LYS A 59 2.52 16.66 -1.54
C LYS A 59 2.89 15.18 -1.56
N ASP A 60 1.91 14.33 -1.33
CA ASP A 60 2.10 12.91 -1.27
C ASP A 60 2.29 12.33 -2.66
N SER A 61 3.18 11.36 -2.73
CA SER A 61 3.58 10.71 -3.98
C SER A 61 3.91 9.24 -3.79
N LEU A 62 3.83 8.73 -2.56
CA LEU A 62 4.03 7.32 -2.23
C LEU A 62 2.78 6.80 -1.52
N GLU A 63 2.10 5.85 -2.15
CA GLU A 63 0.87 5.24 -1.67
C GLU A 63 1.14 3.85 -1.11
N PHE A 64 0.58 3.54 0.06
CA PHE A 64 0.83 2.28 0.77
C PHE A 64 -0.40 1.39 0.78
N PHE A 65 -0.22 0.15 0.33
CA PHE A 65 -1.28 -0.84 0.28
C PHE A 65 -0.87 -2.15 0.94
N LEU A 66 -1.70 -2.69 1.82
CA LEU A 66 -1.57 -4.04 2.35
C LEU A 66 -2.40 -5.00 1.50
N PHE A 67 -1.70 -5.95 0.90
CA PHE A 67 -2.24 -7.07 0.14
C PHE A 67 -2.29 -8.30 1.03
N VAL A 68 -3.46 -8.93 1.13
CA VAL A 68 -3.67 -10.12 1.96
C VAL A 68 -4.23 -11.25 1.10
N ASN A 69 -3.60 -12.42 1.17
CA ASN A 69 -4.17 -13.67 0.69
C ASN A 69 -4.48 -14.57 1.89
N LYS A 70 -5.78 -14.72 2.18
CA LYS A 70 -6.28 -15.56 3.28
C LYS A 70 -6.04 -17.06 3.08
N ILE A 71 -5.88 -17.53 1.84
CA ILE A 71 -5.77 -18.97 1.52
C ILE A 71 -4.41 -19.51 1.96
N ASN A 72 -3.34 -18.79 1.66
CA ASN A 72 -1.96 -19.20 1.95
C ASN A 72 -1.27 -18.30 3.00
N SER A 73 -2.04 -17.43 3.67
CA SER A 73 -1.57 -16.49 4.69
C SER A 73 -0.48 -15.51 4.21
N ILE A 74 -0.32 -15.32 2.91
CA ILE A 74 0.65 -14.35 2.37
C ILE A 74 0.13 -12.94 2.61
N LYS A 75 1.00 -12.07 3.10
CA LYS A 75 0.75 -10.64 3.25
C LYS A 75 1.92 -9.86 2.67
N LYS A 76 1.64 -8.80 1.92
CA LYS A 76 2.66 -7.92 1.36
C LYS A 76 2.23 -6.47 1.50
N VAL A 77 3.16 -5.57 1.79
CA VAL A 77 2.94 -4.14 1.59
C VAL A 77 3.54 -3.75 0.25
N ILE A 78 2.72 -3.19 -0.62
CA ILE A 78 3.13 -2.63 -1.90
C ILE A 78 3.09 -1.11 -1.78
N ILE A 79 4.22 -0.48 -2.06
CA ILE A 79 4.39 0.97 -2.10
C ILE A 79 4.42 1.37 -3.57
N ILE A 80 3.50 2.25 -3.96
CA ILE A 80 3.39 2.72 -5.34
C ILE A 80 3.80 4.20 -5.35
N TYR A 81 4.69 4.55 -6.25
CA TYR A 81 4.97 5.94 -6.55
C TYR A 81 3.93 6.46 -7.53
N ASN A 82 3.22 7.53 -7.17
CA ASN A 82 2.19 8.19 -7.97
C ASN A 82 2.34 9.71 -7.83
N PRO A 83 3.28 10.33 -8.54
CA PRO A 83 3.45 11.77 -8.47
C PRO A 83 2.29 12.45 -9.23
N PHE A 84 1.69 13.47 -8.62
CA PHE A 84 0.67 14.33 -9.23
C PHE A 84 -0.72 13.70 -9.45
N GLU A 85 -1.03 12.56 -8.84
CA GLU A 85 -2.33 11.85 -9.01
C GLU A 85 -2.70 11.53 -10.46
N LEU A 86 -1.74 11.60 -11.40
CA LEU A 86 -2.05 11.45 -12.82
C LEU A 86 -2.20 10.00 -13.26
N PHE A 87 -1.98 9.01 -12.37
CA PHE A 87 -2.06 7.56 -12.58
C PHE A 87 -1.12 7.00 -13.67
N ASP A 88 -1.02 7.65 -14.83
CA ASP A 88 -0.22 7.28 -16.01
C ASP A 88 1.29 7.18 -15.76
N SER A 89 1.80 7.86 -14.73
CA SER A 89 3.22 7.83 -14.35
C SER A 89 3.49 6.98 -13.10
N SER A 90 2.51 6.18 -12.69
CA SER A 90 2.62 5.40 -11.46
C SER A 90 3.35 4.10 -11.67
N TYR A 91 4.17 3.71 -10.69
CA TYR A 91 4.85 2.42 -10.72
C TYR A 91 5.07 1.86 -9.32
N VAL A 92 5.22 0.54 -9.23
CA VAL A 92 5.56 -0.14 -7.97
C VAL A 92 6.96 0.30 -7.54
N TYR A 93 7.03 1.13 -6.51
CA TYR A 93 8.27 1.65 -5.95
C TYR A 93 9.00 0.57 -5.13
N LYS A 94 8.26 -0.13 -4.26
CA LYS A 94 8.83 -1.18 -3.40
C LYS A 94 7.77 -2.18 -2.98
N VAL A 95 8.17 -3.44 -2.86
CA VAL A 95 7.36 -4.52 -2.28
C VAL A 95 8.06 -5.02 -1.02
N ILE A 96 7.31 -5.18 0.06
CA ILE A 96 7.80 -5.64 1.36
C ILE A 96 6.96 -6.84 1.78
N ASP A 97 7.61 -7.99 2.01
CA ASP A 97 6.93 -9.13 2.61
C ASP A 97 6.52 -8.80 4.04
N PHE A 98 5.23 -8.95 4.32
CA PHE A 98 4.64 -8.47 5.55
C PHE A 98 4.43 -9.62 6.53
N LEU A 99 5.16 -9.59 7.65
CA LEU A 99 4.91 -10.45 8.81
C LEU A 99 3.91 -9.74 9.71
N ASP A 100 2.91 -10.51 10.15
CA ASP A 100 1.71 -10.04 10.83
C ASP A 100 1.99 -9.03 11.94
N ASN A 101 1.81 -7.74 11.66
CA ASN A 101 1.88 -6.68 12.66
C ASN A 101 0.47 -6.15 12.92
N LYS A 102 -0.13 -6.61 14.04
CA LYS A 102 -1.48 -6.22 14.47
C LYS A 102 -1.66 -4.70 14.56
N LYS A 103 -0.59 -3.94 14.80
CA LYS A 103 -0.65 -2.47 14.91
C LYS A 103 -1.08 -1.80 13.61
N ILE A 104 -0.83 -2.39 12.45
CA ILE A 104 -1.22 -1.80 11.15
C ILE A 104 -2.73 -1.57 11.04
N GLN A 105 -3.54 -2.40 11.70
CA GLN A 105 -5.00 -2.24 11.72
C GLN A 105 -5.46 -0.98 12.47
N HIS A 106 -4.56 -0.35 13.24
CA HIS A 106 -4.82 0.89 13.98
C HIS A 106 -4.29 2.14 13.26
N LEU A 107 -3.78 2.01 12.03
CA LEU A 107 -3.39 3.17 11.23
C LEU A 107 -4.63 4.04 10.92
N PRO A 108 -4.49 5.37 10.91
CA PRO A 108 -5.61 6.28 10.71
C PRO A 108 -6.31 6.08 9.36
N ASN A 109 -5.54 5.67 8.34
CA ASN A 109 -6.03 5.48 6.98
C ASN A 109 -6.27 4.00 6.63
N TYR A 110 -6.30 3.09 7.61
CA TYR A 110 -6.53 1.66 7.38
C TYR A 110 -7.94 1.43 6.82
N LYS A 111 -8.05 1.34 5.49
CA LYS A 111 -9.34 1.22 4.78
C LYS A 111 -9.30 0.05 3.83
N LYS A 112 -10.27 -0.86 3.94
CA LYS A 112 -10.45 -1.93 2.95
C LYS A 112 -10.98 -1.33 1.64
N ILE A 113 -10.26 -1.56 0.55
CA ILE A 113 -10.61 -1.07 -0.79
C ILE A 113 -10.97 -2.18 -1.76
N PHE A 114 -10.63 -3.43 -1.43
CA PHE A 114 -11.01 -4.59 -2.20
C PHE A 114 -11.20 -5.82 -1.32
N SER A 115 -12.20 -6.62 -1.66
CA SER A 115 -12.48 -7.92 -1.05
C SER A 115 -12.99 -8.85 -2.13
N ARG A 116 -12.38 -10.02 -2.26
CA ARG A 116 -12.96 -11.14 -3.01
C ARG A 116 -13.70 -12.04 -2.04
N CYS A 117 -14.95 -12.36 -2.33
CA CYS A 117 -15.61 -13.49 -1.69
C CYS A 117 -14.92 -14.74 -2.23
N VAL A 118 -14.22 -15.46 -1.35
CA VAL A 118 -13.59 -16.75 -1.64
C VAL A 118 -14.35 -17.80 -0.88
#